data_AF-A0A6A6DSP2-F1
#
_entry.id   AF-A0A6A6DSP2-F1
#
_cell.length_a   1.000
_cell.length_b   1.000
_cell.length_c   1.000
_cell.angle_alpha   90.00
_cell.angle_beta   90.00
_cell.angle_gamma   90.00
#
_symmetry.space_group_name_H-M   'P 1'
#
loop_
_entity.id
_entity.type
_entity.pdbx_description
1 polymer ?
#
loop_
_entity_poly.entity_id
_entity_poly.type
_entity_poly.pdbx_seq_one_letter_code
_entity_poly.pdbx_strand_id
1 'polypeptide(L)'
;MPKPAIPKERIVAPQVASQSTPPPLSKTDVEIARRNGTTVAIEATKERMQASKTAATPSLTEIIYEEKRESGRLRRELDYERRVRIEGDKFEEEVRYVLERLRMAVINHVQSQKDIKKEYDSF
;
A
#
# COMPACT_ATOMS: atom_id res chain seq x y z
N MET A 1 -14.52 13.95 -49.00
CA MET A 1 -15.05 13.77 -47.63
C MET A 1 -16.51 14.21 -47.58
N PRO A 2 -17.41 13.31 -47.16
CA PRO A 2 -18.63 13.71 -46.47
C PRO A 2 -18.76 12.99 -45.12
N LYS A 3 -19.08 13.74 -44.06
CA LYS A 3 -19.35 13.20 -42.70
C LYS A 3 -20.63 12.35 -42.73
N PRO A 4 -20.63 11.09 -42.25
CA PRO A 4 -21.88 10.38 -41.98
C PRO A 4 -22.49 10.91 -40.68
N ALA A 5 -23.75 11.33 -40.77
CA ALA A 5 -24.57 11.75 -39.64
C ALA A 5 -24.90 10.55 -38.75
N ILE A 6 -24.66 10.68 -37.44
CA ILE A 6 -25.00 9.67 -36.44
C ILE A 6 -26.53 9.67 -36.26
N PRO A 7 -27.22 8.52 -36.41
CA PRO A 7 -28.65 8.42 -36.15
C PRO A 7 -28.92 8.63 -34.65
N LYS A 8 -29.85 9.52 -34.33
CA LYS A 8 -30.33 9.72 -32.97
C LYS A 8 -31.18 8.51 -32.57
N GLU A 9 -30.60 7.55 -31.85
CA GLU A 9 -31.36 6.51 -31.19
C GLU A 9 -32.33 7.15 -30.19
N ARG A 10 -33.60 6.95 -30.49
CA ARG A 10 -34.75 7.36 -29.69
C ARG A 10 -34.71 6.56 -28.40
N ILE A 11 -34.20 7.17 -27.32
CA ILE A 11 -34.42 6.65 -25.97
C ILE A 11 -35.94 6.59 -25.80
N VAL A 12 -36.46 5.36 -25.73
CA VAL A 12 -37.86 5.10 -25.42
C VAL A 12 -38.05 5.46 -23.96
N ALA A 13 -38.52 6.68 -23.70
CA ALA A 13 -39.08 7.01 -22.40
C ALA A 13 -40.21 6.01 -22.09
N PRO A 14 -40.37 5.55 -20.84
CA PRO A 14 -41.53 4.76 -20.47
C PRO A 14 -42.77 5.59 -20.79
N GLN A 15 -43.77 4.98 -21.44
CA GLN A 15 -45.05 5.61 -21.70
C GLN A 15 -45.67 6.03 -20.36
N VAL A 16 -45.56 7.32 -20.02
CA VAL A 16 -46.29 7.91 -18.92
C VAL A 16 -47.72 8.08 -19.42
N ALA A 17 -48.56 7.11 -19.10
CA ALA A 17 -50.00 7.27 -19.17
C ALA A 17 -50.36 8.55 -18.40
N SER A 18 -51.18 9.40 -19.05
CA SER A 18 -51.65 10.67 -18.53
C SER A 18 -52.37 10.49 -17.19
N GLN A 19 -51.64 10.63 -16.09
CA GLN A 19 -52.20 10.91 -14.77
C GLN A 19 -51.52 12.18 -14.27
N SER A 20 -52.31 13.24 -14.11
CA SER A 20 -51.91 14.59 -13.73
C SER A 20 -51.53 14.74 -12.25
N THR A 21 -51.08 13.67 -11.61
CA THR A 21 -50.67 13.69 -10.20
C THR A 21 -49.17 13.42 -10.10
N PRO A 22 -48.40 14.31 -9.44
CA PRO A 22 -47.01 14.01 -9.12
C PRO A 22 -46.96 12.70 -8.34
N PRO A 23 -45.94 11.84 -8.55
CA PRO A 23 -45.77 10.63 -7.77
C PRO A 23 -45.75 11.00 -6.27
N PRO A 24 -46.31 10.15 -5.40
CA PRO A 24 -46.34 10.42 -3.97
C PRO A 24 -44.92 10.61 -3.45
N LEU A 25 -44.72 11.64 -2.61
CA LEU A 25 -43.43 11.95 -2.01
C LEU A 25 -42.87 10.69 -1.35
N SER A 26 -41.63 10.33 -1.69
CA SER A 26 -40.97 9.21 -1.03
C SER A 26 -40.75 9.55 0.45
N LYS A 27 -40.55 8.52 1.28
CA LYS A 27 -40.22 8.73 2.70
C LYS A 27 -39.01 9.65 2.88
N THR A 28 -38.05 9.58 1.96
CA THR A 28 -36.87 10.44 1.90
C THR A 28 -37.24 11.90 1.62
N ASP A 29 -38.16 12.15 0.68
CA ASP A 29 -38.59 13.52 0.33
C ASP A 29 -39.32 14.20 1.49
N VAL A 30 -40.14 13.44 2.23
CA VAL A 30 -40.82 13.91 3.44
C VAL A 30 -39.81 14.25 4.53
N GLU A 31 -38.77 13.43 4.71
CA GLU A 31 -37.75 13.67 5.73
C GLU A 31 -36.83 14.85 5.36
N ILE A 32 -36.51 15.03 4.08
CA ILE A 32 -35.78 16.21 3.57
C ILE A 32 -36.62 17.48 3.80
N ALA A 33 -37.91 17.45 3.44
CA ALA A 33 -38.81 18.58 3.67
C ALA A 33 -38.96 18.91 5.16
N ARG A 34 -39.08 17.89 6.02
CA ARG A 34 -39.15 18.05 7.49
C ARG A 34 -37.88 18.68 8.06
N ARG A 35 -36.73 18.43 7.45
CA ARG A 35 -35.45 19.05 7.83
C ARG A 35 -35.18 20.35 7.05
N ASN A 36 -36.18 20.93 6.37
CA ASN A 36 -36.02 22.14 5.54
C ASN A 36 -34.86 22.05 4.53
N GLY A 37 -34.60 20.86 3.99
CA GLY A 37 -33.48 20.60 3.09
C GLY A 37 -32.13 20.45 3.77
N THR A 38 -32.04 20.53 5.10
CA THR A 38 -30.80 20.25 5.82
C THR A 38 -30.66 18.75 6.09
N THR A 39 -29.46 18.23 5.84
CA THR A 39 -29.14 16.84 6.14
C THR A 39 -27.77 16.81 6.80
N VAL A 40 -27.54 15.81 7.64
CA VAL A 40 -26.27 15.62 8.36
C VAL A 40 -25.08 15.60 7.38
N ALA A 41 -25.27 15.05 6.18
CA ALA A 41 -24.26 15.06 5.13
C ALA A 41 -23.95 16.48 4.61
N ILE A 42 -24.96 17.32 4.39
CA ILE A 42 -24.77 18.71 3.90
C ILE A 42 -24.11 19.58 4.96
N GLU A 43 -24.55 19.46 6.22
CA GLU A 43 -23.99 20.22 7.34
C GLU A 43 -22.56 19.78 7.66
N ALA A 44 -22.28 18.47 7.70
CA ALA A 44 -20.91 17.96 7.88
C ALA A 44 -19.97 18.38 6.73
N THR A 45 -20.49 18.51 5.51
CA THR A 45 -19.72 19.02 4.36
C THR A 45 -19.43 20.51 4.52
N LYS A 46 -20.39 21.30 5.00
CA LYS A 46 -20.22 22.73 5.27
C LYS A 46 -19.22 22.97 6.41
N GLU A 47 -19.31 22.21 7.49
CA GLU A 47 -18.36 22.25 8.61
C GLU A 47 -16.95 21.86 8.15
N ARG A 48 -16.81 20.77 7.39
CA ARG A 48 -15.51 20.38 6.79
C ARG A 48 -14.96 21.46 5.87
N MET A 49 -15.80 22.09 5.05
CA MET A 49 -15.37 23.16 4.16
C MET A 49 -14.93 24.41 4.92
N GLN A 50 -15.61 24.76 6.02
CA GLN A 50 -15.20 25.88 6.87
C GLN A 50 -13.95 25.57 7.69
N ALA A 51 -13.80 24.35 8.19
CA ALA A 51 -12.57 23.87 8.82
C ALA A 51 -11.39 23.90 7.84
N SER A 52 -11.61 23.46 6.60
CA SER A 52 -10.57 23.50 5.55
C SER A 52 -10.20 24.93 5.12
N LYS A 53 -11.10 25.91 5.28
CA LYS A 53 -10.81 27.34 5.02
C LYS A 53 -9.97 27.99 6.11
N THR A 54 -10.02 27.44 7.32
CA THR A 54 -9.30 27.94 8.50
C THR A 54 -7.97 27.22 8.72
N ALA A 55 -7.80 26.02 8.15
CA ALA A 55 -6.51 25.37 8.04
C ALA A 55 -5.57 26.24 7.18
N ALA A 56 -4.51 26.77 7.78
CA ALA A 56 -3.48 27.47 7.04
C ALA A 56 -2.84 26.50 6.05
N THR A 57 -2.97 26.77 4.75
CA THR A 57 -2.22 26.03 3.74
C THR A 57 -0.74 26.37 3.93
N PRO A 58 0.14 25.37 4.13
CA PRO A 58 1.56 25.62 4.29
C PRO A 58 2.08 26.35 3.05
N SER A 59 2.98 27.29 3.28
CA SER A 59 3.65 28.01 2.20
C SER A 59 4.51 27.03 1.38
N LEU A 60 4.74 27.36 0.11
CA LEU A 60 5.62 26.55 -0.75
C LEU A 60 7.01 26.35 -0.14
N THR A 61 7.52 27.34 0.60
CA THR A 61 8.80 27.26 1.29
C THR A 61 8.78 26.27 2.46
N GLU A 62 7.69 26.21 3.23
CA GLU A 62 7.51 25.22 4.30
C GLU A 62 7.42 23.81 3.72
N ILE A 63 6.66 23.62 2.64
CA ILE A 63 6.57 22.33 1.95
C ILE A 63 7.95 21.87 1.47
N ILE A 64 8.71 22.74 0.80
CA ILE A 64 10.05 22.42 0.31
C ILE A 64 11.00 22.08 1.46
N TYR A 65 10.91 22.80 2.59
CA TYR A 65 11.75 22.55 3.75
C TYR A 65 11.45 21.18 4.38
N GLU A 66 10.16 20.87 4.56
CA GLU A 66 9.70 19.60 5.10
C GLU A 66 10.09 18.43 4.19
N GLU A 67 9.86 18.53 2.88
CA GLU A 67 10.27 17.51 1.92
C GLU A 67 11.78 17.29 1.92
N LYS A 68 12.58 18.37 1.97
CA LYS A 68 14.04 18.25 2.02
C LYS A 68 14.51 17.57 3.31
N ARG A 69 13.85 17.87 4.44
CA ARG A 69 14.14 17.24 5.73
C ARG A 69 13.80 15.75 5.69
N GLU A 70 12.62 15.39 5.19
CA GLU A 70 12.20 13.99 5.05
C GLU A 70 13.10 13.24 4.08
N SER A 71 13.43 13.82 2.93
CA SER A 71 14.38 13.23 1.98
C SER A 71 15.75 12.97 2.63
N GLY A 72 16.23 13.91 3.45
CA GLY A 72 17.47 13.74 4.21
C GLY A 72 17.38 12.68 5.31
N ARG A 73 16.20 12.46 5.91
CA ARG A 73 15.95 11.38 6.86
C ARG A 73 15.94 10.02 6.15
N LEU A 74 15.17 9.90 5.08
CA LEU A 74 15.04 8.67 4.29
C LEU A 74 16.37 8.21 3.68
N ARG A 75 17.22 9.14 3.21
CA ARG A 75 18.57 8.79 2.73
C ARG A 75 19.44 8.17 3.82
N ARG A 76 19.40 8.73 5.03
CA ARG A 76 20.16 8.18 6.17
C ARG A 76 19.65 6.81 6.59
N GLU A 77 18.33 6.63 6.58
CA GLU A 77 17.70 5.35 6.87
C GLU A 77 18.08 4.29 5.82
N LEU A 78 18.06 4.65 4.54
CA LEU A 78 18.47 3.76 3.45
C LEU A 78 19.96 3.41 3.52
N ASP A 79 20.82 4.36 3.88
CA ASP A 79 22.25 4.10 4.07
C ASP A 79 22.50 3.18 5.26
N TYR A 80 21.77 3.35 6.37
CA TYR A 80 21.83 2.47 7.52
C TYR A 80 21.43 1.03 7.15
N GLU A 81 20.25 0.87 6.56
CA GLU A 81 19.73 -0.44 6.13
C GLU A 81 20.67 -1.13 5.14
N ARG A 82 21.26 -0.37 4.20
CA ARG A 82 22.25 -0.91 3.27
C ARG A 82 23.48 -1.45 4.00
N ARG A 83 24.00 -0.72 4.99
CA ARG A 83 25.16 -1.17 5.78
C ARG A 83 24.85 -2.41 6.59
N VAL A 84 23.69 -2.45 7.24
CA VAL A 84 23.24 -3.63 8.00
C VAL A 84 23.17 -4.86 7.10
N ARG A 85 22.60 -4.73 5.89
CA ARG A 85 22.56 -5.83 4.91
C ARG A 85 23.95 -6.30 4.51
N ILE A 86 24.86 -5.37 4.18
CA ILE A 86 26.23 -5.73 3.78
C ILE A 86 26.96 -6.50 4.90
N GLU A 87 26.83 -6.05 6.15
CA GLU A 87 27.44 -6.77 7.28
C GLU A 87 26.74 -8.11 7.55
N GLY A 88 25.43 -8.20 7.32
CA GLY A 88 24.68 -9.46 7.37
C GLY A 88 25.16 -10.47 6.32
N ASP A 89 25.35 -10.05 5.08
CA ASP A 89 25.83 -10.89 3.99
C ASP A 89 27.24 -11.44 4.29
N LYS A 90 28.14 -10.60 4.82
CA LYS A 90 29.48 -11.04 5.26
C LYS A 90 29.41 -12.05 6.39
N PHE A 91 28.54 -11.81 7.37
CA PHE A 91 28.36 -12.74 8.48
C PHE A 91 27.85 -14.10 8.00
N GLU A 92 26.90 -14.12 7.05
CA GLU A 92 26.40 -15.36 6.46
C GLU A 92 27.52 -16.13 5.73
N GLU A 93 28.38 -15.43 5.01
CA GLU A 93 29.53 -16.03 4.32
C GLU A 93 30.52 -16.68 5.31
N GLU A 94 30.85 -15.98 6.41
CA GLU A 94 31.71 -16.52 7.47
C GLU A 94 31.08 -17.75 8.14
N VAL A 95 29.78 -17.72 8.45
CA VAL A 95 29.06 -18.86 9.02
C VAL A 95 29.09 -20.06 8.06
N ARG A 96 28.87 -19.82 6.76
CA ARG A 96 28.93 -20.86 5.72
C ARG A 96 30.32 -21.50 5.67
N TYR A 97 31.37 -20.68 5.70
CA TYR A 97 32.75 -21.14 5.71
C TYR A 97 33.06 -22.03 6.93
N VAL A 98 32.65 -21.61 8.13
CA VAL A 98 32.82 -22.39 9.35
C VAL A 98 32.08 -23.72 9.27
N LEU A 99 30.85 -23.71 8.75
CA LEU A 99 30.04 -24.91 8.60
C LEU A 99 30.67 -25.92 7.64
N GLU A 100 31.21 -25.46 6.51
CA GLU A 100 31.93 -26.34 5.57
C GLU A 100 33.17 -26.96 6.21
N ARG A 101 33.95 -26.16 6.95
CA ARG A 101 35.12 -26.68 7.66
C ARG A 101 34.74 -27.72 8.71
N LEU A 102 33.69 -27.47 9.47
CA LEU A 102 33.21 -28.43 10.46
C LEU A 102 32.74 -29.72 9.79
N ARG A 103 31.99 -29.63 8.69
CA ARG A 103 31.55 -30.78 7.91
C ARG A 103 32.73 -31.62 7.44
N MET A 104 33.78 -30.98 6.89
CA MET A 104 34.99 -31.68 6.45
C MET A 104 35.73 -32.34 7.62
N ALA A 105 35.84 -31.65 8.76
CA ALA A 105 36.47 -32.22 9.95
C ALA A 105 35.74 -33.48 10.46
N VAL A 106 34.41 -33.46 10.47
CA VAL A 106 33.60 -34.62 10.87
C VAL A 106 33.78 -35.78 9.90
N ILE A 107 33.75 -35.53 8.59
CA ILE A 107 33.97 -36.56 7.57
C ILE A 107 35.36 -37.20 7.75
N ASN A 108 36.39 -36.37 7.89
CA ASN A 108 37.76 -36.84 8.08
C ASN A 108 37.88 -37.68 9.36
N HIS A 109 37.27 -37.25 10.46
CA HIS A 109 37.30 -38.01 11.71
C HIS A 109 36.64 -39.39 11.57
N VAL A 110 35.47 -39.46 10.94
CA VAL A 110 34.77 -40.74 10.68
C VAL A 110 35.61 -41.64 9.77
N GLN A 111 36.29 -41.07 8.78
CA GLN A 111 37.16 -41.83 7.90
C GLN A 111 38.36 -42.40 8.67
N SER A 112 39.04 -41.58 9.47
CA SER A 112 40.14 -42.03 10.33
C SER A 112 39.71 -43.15 11.29
N GLN A 113 38.52 -43.04 11.91
CA GLN A 113 37.96 -44.10 12.76
C GLN A 113 37.79 -45.42 12.00
N LYS A 114 37.30 -45.37 10.75
CA LYS A 114 37.14 -46.58 9.92
C LYS A 114 38.49 -47.18 9.55
N ASP A 115 39.48 -46.36 9.22
CA ASP A 115 40.79 -46.83 8.80
C ASP A 115 41.53 -47.48 9.98
N ILE A 116 41.46 -46.88 11.18
CA ILE A 116 41.97 -47.50 12.42
C ILE A 116 41.30 -48.84 12.68
N LYS A 117 39.97 -48.92 12.52
CA LYS A 117 39.25 -50.18 12.73
C LYS A 117 39.70 -51.27 11.76
N LYS A 118 39.86 -50.95 10.48
CA LYS A 118 40.34 -51.91 9.47
C LYS A 118 41.74 -52.40 9.78
N GLU A 119 42.62 -51.51 10.24
CA GLU A 119 43.98 -51.87 10.66
C GLU A 119 43.93 -52.86 11.83
N TYR A 120 43.11 -52.59 12.85
CA TYR A 120 42.92 -53.50 13.98
C TYR A 120 42.38 -54.87 13.57
N ASP A 121 41.36 -54.90 12.68
CA ASP A 121 40.74 -56.14 12.19
C ASP A 121 41.67 -56.97 11.26
N SER A 122 42.85 -56.45 10.91
CA SER A 122 43.84 -57.12 10.04
C SER A 122 44.96 -57.84 10.82
N PHE A 123 44.96 -57.76 12.15
CA PHE A 123 45.87 -58.49 13.06
C PHE A 123 45.18 -59.73 13.64
#